data_AF-A0A3A4NLZ0-F1
#
_entry.id   AF-A0A3A4NLZ0-F1
#
_cell.length_a   1.000
_cell.length_b   1.000
_cell.length_c   1.000
_cell.angle_alpha   90.00
_cell.angle_beta   90.00
_cell.angle_gamma   90.00
#
_symmetry.space_group_name_H-M   'P 1'
#
loop_
_entity.id
_entity.type
_entity.pdbx_description
1 polymer ?
#
loop_
_entity_poly.entity_id
_entity_poly.type
_entity_poly.pdbx_seq_one_letter_code
_entity_poly.pdbx_strand_id
1 'polypeptide(L)'
;MNFYASLIIENGSFLAIFLISIAAAYACNKRAKDVPGASLMMLGFLLYSVYGLLAISGPGFTGSFFRDFAKVGVLESASLIYFLGCASRVGMVLILAGMYAVAKNRRIAKL
;
A
#
# COMPACT_ATOMS: atom_id res chain seq x y z
N MET A 1 12.35 -24.55 5.65
CA MET A 1 10.90 -24.26 5.71
C MET A 1 10.25 -24.85 4.47
N ASN A 2 9.08 -25.49 4.56
CA ASN A 2 8.42 -26.12 3.41
C ASN A 2 8.01 -25.05 2.38
N PHE A 3 8.22 -25.29 1.08
CA PHE A 3 7.94 -24.33 -0.01
C PHE A 3 6.49 -23.82 0.04
N TYR A 4 5.53 -24.73 0.25
CA TYR A 4 4.12 -24.40 0.39
C TYR A 4 3.81 -23.54 1.62
N ALA A 5 4.47 -23.80 2.75
CA ALA A 5 4.30 -22.99 3.96
C ALA A 5 4.81 -21.55 3.74
N SER A 6 5.91 -21.40 2.99
CA SER A 6 6.47 -20.08 2.66
C SER A 6 5.53 -19.27 1.77
N LEU A 7 4.95 -19.90 0.74
CA LEU A 7 3.95 -19.28 -0.13
C LEU A 7 2.68 -18.84 0.63
N ILE A 8 2.18 -19.67 1.54
CA ILE A 8 0.99 -19.34 2.34
C ILE A 8 1.27 -18.15 3.25
N ILE A 9 2.43 -18.14 3.93
CA ILE A 9 2.83 -17.04 4.82
C ILE A 9 2.97 -15.74 4.02
N GLU A 10 3.62 -15.80 2.86
CA GLU A 10 3.85 -14.64 2.00
C GLU A 10 2.53 -14.05 1.49
N ASN A 11 1.65 -14.86 0.90
CA ASN A 11 0.34 -14.39 0.42
C ASN A 11 -0.57 -13.93 1.56
N GLY A 12 -0.55 -14.63 2.70
CA GLY A 12 -1.27 -14.23 3.91
C GLY A 12 -0.82 -12.87 4.43
N SER A 13 0.48 -12.56 4.34
CA SER A 13 1.01 -11.26 4.75
C SER A 13 0.51 -10.12 3.85
N PHE A 14 0.41 -10.33 2.53
CA PHE A 14 -0.13 -9.32 1.62
C PHE A 14 -1.63 -9.10 1.82
N LEU A 15 -2.39 -10.17 2.09
CA LEU A 15 -3.80 -10.06 2.44
C LEU A 15 -4.00 -9.29 3.76
N ALA A 16 -3.19 -9.57 4.77
CA ALA A 16 -3.21 -8.81 6.02
C ALA A 16 -2.89 -7.32 5.80
N ILE A 17 -1.87 -7.01 4.99
CA ILE A 17 -1.52 -5.62 4.62
C ILE A 17 -2.69 -4.93 3.93
N PHE A 18 -3.34 -5.59 2.97
CA PHE A 18 -4.51 -5.05 2.28
C PHE A 18 -5.64 -4.71 3.27
N LEU A 19 -6.04 -5.67 4.11
CA LEU A 19 -7.14 -5.50 5.06
C LEU A 19 -6.86 -4.42 6.10
N ILE A 20 -5.66 -4.43 6.70
CA ILE A 20 -5.25 -3.43 7.70
C ILE A 20 -5.20 -2.04 7.09
N SER A 21 -4.66 -1.91 5.87
CA SER A 21 -4.54 -0.62 5.19
C SER A 21 -5.92 -0.04 4.83
N ILE A 22 -6.86 -0.86 4.36
CA ILE A 22 -8.25 -0.41 4.12
C ILE A 22 -8.93 0.02 5.43
N ALA A 23 -8.77 -0.76 6.50
CA ALA A 23 -9.32 -0.40 7.80
C ALA A 23 -8.74 0.92 8.33
N ALA A 24 -7.43 1.12 8.19
CA ALA A 24 -6.75 2.36 8.56
C ALA A 24 -7.19 3.56 7.70
N ALA A 25 -7.35 3.36 6.38
CA ALA A 25 -7.86 4.38 5.49
C ALA A 25 -9.29 4.81 5.87
N TYR A 26 -10.16 3.84 6.17
CA TYR A 26 -11.53 4.11 6.62
C TYR A 26 -11.55 4.88 7.95
N ALA A 27 -10.68 4.51 8.90
CA ALA A 27 -10.54 5.23 10.17
C ALA A 27 -10.03 6.68 9.97
N CYS A 28 -9.09 6.89 9.04
CA CYS A 28 -8.62 8.22 8.67
C CYS A 28 -9.72 9.05 8.00
N ASN A 29 -10.53 8.46 7.11
CA ASN A 29 -11.63 9.14 6.44
C ASN A 29 -12.65 9.72 7.44
N LYS A 30 -13.00 8.95 8.48
CA LYS A 30 -13.91 9.41 9.55
C LYS A 30 -13.40 10.65 10.29
N ARG A 31 -12.09 10.90 10.26
CA ARG A 31 -11.42 12.00 10.96
C ARG A 31 -10.85 13.04 10.01
N ALA A 32 -11.09 12.92 8.70
CA ALA A 32 -10.46 13.75 7.68
C ALA A 32 -10.79 15.26 7.81
N LYS A 33 -11.98 15.57 8.35
CA LYS A 33 -12.42 16.96 8.56
C LYS A 33 -11.79 17.62 9.79
N ASP A 34 -11.49 16.83 10.83
CA ASP A 34 -11.09 17.36 12.14
C ASP A 34 -9.59 17.18 12.43
N VAL A 35 -8.94 16.23 11.75
CA VAL A 35 -7.54 15.88 11.99
C VAL A 35 -6.70 16.32 10.79
N PRO A 36 -5.86 17.36 10.95
CA PRO A 36 -5.00 17.83 9.86
C PRO A 36 -3.98 16.76 9.49
N GLY A 37 -3.98 16.34 8.22
CA GLY A 37 -3.14 15.25 7.72
C GLY A 37 -3.84 13.89 7.61
N ALA A 38 -5.08 13.74 8.11
CA ALA A 38 -5.82 12.49 7.99
C ALA A 38 -6.16 12.12 6.54
N SER A 39 -6.43 13.10 5.67
CA SER A 39 -6.64 12.84 4.23
C SER A 39 -5.37 12.31 3.53
N LEU A 40 -4.19 12.76 3.96
CA LEU A 40 -2.90 12.27 3.44
C LEU A 40 -2.65 10.84 3.91
N MET A 41 -2.88 10.56 5.19
CA MET A 41 -2.77 9.20 5.72
C MET A 41 -3.76 8.25 5.04
N MET A 42 -5.01 8.69 4.83
CA MET A 42 -6.03 7.93 4.10
C MET A 42 -5.55 7.56 2.70
N LEU A 43 -5.12 8.55 1.90
CA LEU A 43 -4.63 8.31 0.54
C LEU A 43 -3.40 7.39 0.55
N GLY A 44 -2.50 7.58 1.51
CA GLY A 44 -1.31 6.76 1.66
C GLY A 44 -1.64 5.30 1.98
N PHE A 45 -2.56 5.05 2.92
CA PHE A 45 -3.04 3.70 3.23
C PHE A 45 -3.82 3.07 2.06
N LEU A 46 -4.58 3.85 1.29
CA LEU A 46 -5.23 3.34 0.07
C LEU A 46 -4.19 2.88 -0.95
N LEU A 47 -3.14 3.65 -1.21
CA LEU A 47 -2.06 3.25 -2.11
C LEU A 47 -1.28 2.04 -1.60
N TYR A 48 -1.09 1.94 -0.29
CA TYR A 48 -0.47 0.78 0.36
C TYR A 48 -1.36 -0.48 0.25
N SER A 49 -2.68 -0.32 0.31
CA SER A 49 -3.63 -1.41 0.08
C SER A 49 -3.61 -1.88 -1.37
N VAL A 50 -3.48 -0.95 -2.34
CA VAL A 50 -3.32 -1.29 -3.76
C VAL A 50 -2.06 -2.10 -3.98
N TYR A 51 -0.95 -1.76 -3.33
CA TYR A 51 0.24 -2.61 -3.33
C TYR A 51 -0.02 -4.01 -2.78
N GLY A 52 -0.69 -4.13 -1.62
CA GLY A 52 -1.06 -5.44 -1.06
C GLY A 52 -1.93 -6.26 -2.02
N LEU A 53 -2.92 -5.64 -2.66
CA LEU A 53 -3.79 -6.29 -3.63
C LEU A 53 -3.04 -6.70 -4.91
N LEU A 54 -2.14 -5.85 -5.40
CA LEU A 54 -1.30 -6.13 -6.56
C LEU A 54 -0.21 -7.17 -6.26
N ALA A 55 0.24 -7.26 -5.02
CA ALA A 55 1.16 -8.30 -4.56
C ALA A 55 0.47 -9.66 -4.40
N ILE A 56 -0.83 -9.69 -4.05
CA ILE A 56 -1.65 -10.92 -4.06
C ILE A 56 -1.97 -11.36 -5.49
N SER A 57 -2.26 -10.41 -6.37
CA SER A 57 -2.65 -10.69 -7.77
C SER A 57 -1.47 -10.83 -8.73
N GLY A 58 -0.27 -10.42 -8.32
CA GLY A 58 1.00 -10.52 -9.05
C GLY A 58 1.67 -11.86 -8.83
N PRO A 59 1.72 -12.75 -9.84
CA PRO A 59 2.31 -14.06 -9.66
C PRO A 59 3.76 -14.09 -10.16
N GLY A 60 4.69 -14.88 -9.64
CA GLY A 60 4.67 -15.73 -8.45
C GLY A 60 3.35 -16.43 -8.07
N PHE A 61 2.73 -17.33 -8.84
CA PHE A 61 3.42 -18.36 -9.62
C PHE A 61 2.67 -18.98 -10.82
N THR A 62 1.63 -18.38 -11.43
CA THR A 62 1.09 -18.85 -12.74
C THR A 62 0.52 -17.73 -13.66
N GLY A 63 1.37 -17.11 -14.46
CA GLY A 63 1.35 -17.34 -15.93
C GLY A 63 0.43 -16.62 -16.92
N SER A 64 -0.63 -15.85 -16.57
CA SER A 64 -1.50 -15.25 -17.62
C SER A 64 -1.68 -13.73 -17.56
N PHE A 65 -2.31 -13.18 -16.52
CA PHE A 65 -2.72 -11.76 -16.48
C PHE A 65 -1.55 -10.77 -16.62
N PHE A 66 -0.45 -11.00 -15.89
CA PHE A 66 0.72 -10.11 -15.92
C PHE A 66 1.56 -10.25 -17.18
N ARG A 67 1.57 -11.43 -17.80
CA ARG A 67 2.21 -11.62 -19.11
C ARG A 67 1.49 -10.80 -20.17
N ASP A 68 0.17 -10.72 -20.09
CA ASP A 68 -0.64 -9.93 -21.01
C ASP A 68 -0.55 -8.43 -20.69
N PHE A 69 -0.50 -8.03 -19.42
CA PHE A 69 -0.22 -6.63 -19.04
C PHE A 69 1.19 -6.16 -19.44
N ALA A 70 2.21 -6.99 -19.24
CA ALA A 70 3.60 -6.69 -19.67
C ALA A 70 3.73 -6.59 -21.19
N LYS A 71 2.96 -7.39 -21.96
CA LYS A 71 2.88 -7.29 -23.42
C LYS A 71 2.21 -5.99 -23.88
N VAL A 72 1.14 -5.56 -23.22
CA VAL A 72 0.46 -4.29 -23.54
C VAL A 72 1.31 -3.09 -23.10
N GLY A 73 2.02 -3.20 -21.98
CA GLY A 73 2.84 -2.11 -21.42
C GLY A 73 4.29 -2.05 -21.89
N VAL A 74 4.78 -3.05 -22.64
CA VAL A 74 6.19 -3.18 -23.06
C VAL A 74 7.16 -3.11 -21.86
N LEU A 75 6.79 -3.75 -20.74
CA LEU A 75 7.55 -3.69 -19.49
C LEU A 75 8.33 -4.99 -19.28
N GLU A 76 9.64 -4.89 -19.03
CA GLU A 76 10.46 -6.01 -18.55
C GLU A 76 10.06 -6.41 -17.13
N SER A 77 10.28 -7.68 -16.75
CA SER A 77 9.91 -8.21 -15.42
C SER A 77 10.50 -7.41 -14.26
N ALA A 78 11.70 -6.83 -14.42
CA ALA A 78 12.32 -5.96 -13.42
C ALA A 78 11.58 -4.62 -13.26
N SER A 79 11.17 -4.00 -14.37
CA SER A 79 10.39 -2.76 -14.42
C SER A 79 9.03 -2.90 -13.73
N LEU A 80 8.48 -4.12 -13.76
CA LEU A 80 7.19 -4.45 -13.19
C LEU A 80 7.22 -4.50 -11.65
N ILE A 81 8.29 -5.02 -11.07
CA ILE A 81 8.54 -4.95 -9.61
C ILE A 81 8.71 -3.50 -9.16
N TYR A 82 9.42 -2.68 -9.95
CA TYR A 82 9.55 -1.24 -9.68
C TYR A 82 8.21 -0.51 -9.75
N PHE A 83 7.40 -0.81 -10.76
CA PHE A 83 6.07 -0.23 -10.95
C PHE A 83 5.11 -0.56 -9.80
N LEU A 84 5.08 -1.83 -9.36
CA LEU A 84 4.29 -2.27 -8.21
C LEU A 84 4.79 -1.61 -6.92
N GLY A 85 6.12 -1.49 -6.74
CA GLY A 85 6.74 -0.83 -5.60
C GLY A 85 6.48 0.68 -5.52
N CYS A 86 6.15 1.35 -6.64
CA CYS A 86 5.86 2.79 -6.64
C CYS A 86 4.63 3.14 -5.77
N ALA A 87 3.56 2.37 -5.86
CA ALA A 87 2.35 2.61 -5.04
C ALA A 87 2.67 2.50 -3.54
N SER A 88 3.46 1.51 -3.15
CA SER A 88 3.95 1.33 -1.78
C SER A 88 4.78 2.53 -1.30
N ARG A 89 5.78 2.95 -2.08
CA ARG A 89 6.68 4.07 -1.75
C ARG A 89 5.93 5.40 -1.63
N VAL A 90 5.07 5.72 -2.60
CA VAL A 90 4.24 6.93 -2.55
C VAL A 90 3.27 6.86 -1.36
N GLY A 91 2.69 5.68 -1.11
CA GLY A 91 1.85 5.42 0.05
C GLY A 91 2.54 5.73 1.37
N MET A 92 3.76 5.23 1.58
CA MET A 92 4.56 5.52 2.78
C MET A 92 4.84 7.01 2.95
N VAL A 93 5.22 7.70 1.88
CA VAL A 93 5.51 9.15 1.92
C VAL A 93 4.28 9.93 2.37
N LEU A 94 3.10 9.59 1.86
CA LEU A 94 1.85 10.25 2.24
C LEU A 94 1.43 9.95 3.68
N ILE A 95 1.62 8.70 4.14
CA ILE A 95 1.38 8.32 5.54
C ILE A 95 2.29 9.15 6.46
N LEU A 96 3.60 9.21 6.17
CA LEU A 96 4.57 9.97 6.96
C LEU A 96 4.26 11.48 6.94
N ALA A 97 3.93 12.04 5.78
CA ALA A 97 3.55 13.44 5.65
C ALA A 97 2.28 13.77 6.46
N GLY A 98 1.29 12.89 6.43
CA GLY A 98 0.07 13.02 7.22
C GLY A 98 0.34 12.92 8.73
N MET A 99 1.16 11.96 9.16
CA MET A 99 1.59 11.84 10.56
C MET A 99 2.36 13.09 11.02
N TYR A 100 3.24 13.63 10.19
CA TYR A 100 3.97 14.86 10.47
C TYR A 100 3.04 16.06 10.62
N ALA A 101 2.03 16.21 9.75
CA ALA A 101 1.02 17.26 9.86
C ALA A 101 0.22 17.17 11.18
N VAL A 102 -0.14 15.96 11.62
CA VAL A 102 -0.78 15.74 12.92
C VAL A 102 0.16 16.15 14.06
N ALA A 103 1.41 15.71 14.03
CA ALA A 103 2.39 15.99 15.08
C ALA A 103 2.70 17.49 15.19
N LYS A 104 2.87 18.18 14.06
CA LYS A 104 3.10 19.64 14.00
C LYS A 104 1.94 20.41 14.63
N ASN A 105 0.70 20.09 14.26
CA ASN A 105 -0.47 20.79 14.80
C ASN A 105 -0.69 20.54 16.30
N ARG A 106 -0.39 19.32 16.78
CA ARG A 106 -0.38 19.03 18.22
C ARG A 106 0.68 19.80 19.00
N ARG A 107 1.83 20.11 18.38
CA ARG A 107 2.89 20.92 19.00
C ARG A 107 2.47 22.39 19.11
N ILE A 108 1.80 22.93 18.08
CA ILE A 108 1.29 24.30 18.09
C ILE A 108 0.19 24.46 19.14
N ALA A 109 -0.74 23.51 19.26
CA ALA A 109 -1.81 23.57 20.26
C ALA A 109 -1.36 23.45 21.74
N LYS A 110 -0.08 23.13 21.98
CA LYS A 110 0.51 23.03 23.33
C LYS A 110 1.38 24.23 23.71
N LEU A 111 1.57 25.19 22.81
CA LEU A 111 2.28 26.46 23.02
C LEU A 111 1.25 27.57 23.19
#